data_AF-A0A2P6PRA7-F1
#
_entry.id   AF-A0A2P6PRA7-F1
#
_cell.length_a   1.000
_cell.length_b   1.000
_cell.length_c   1.000
_cell.angle_alpha   90.00
_cell.angle_beta   90.00
_cell.angle_gamma   90.00
#
_symmetry.space_group_name_H-M   'P 1'
#
loop_
_entity.id
_entity.type
_entity.pdbx_description
1 polymer ?
#
loop_
_entity_poly.entity_id
_entity_poly.type
_entity_poly.pdbx_seq_one_letter_code
_entity_poly.pdbx_strand_id
1 'polypeptide(L)'
;MTPPHQRTGSFARRVFDAAQADVVFVPFFATLSAEMQLANAKGAFKKKVGNEDYERQRQVVDLVKNTEAWKRSGGRDHVFVLTGYVKT
;
A
#
# COMPACT_ATOMS: atom_id res chain seq x y z
N MET A 1 -16.47 -9.75 -7.56
CA MET A 1 -16.17 -10.01 -6.13
C MET A 1 -16.59 -11.43 -5.80
N THR A 2 -15.79 -12.20 -5.06
CA THR A 2 -16.20 -13.53 -4.59
C THR A 2 -17.46 -13.42 -3.72
N PRO A 3 -18.56 -14.13 -4.02
CA PRO A 3 -19.80 -14.11 -3.23
C PRO A 3 -19.59 -14.49 -1.76
N PRO A 4 -20.36 -13.92 -0.79
CA PRO A 4 -20.17 -14.20 0.64
C PRO A 4 -20.23 -15.69 1.00
N HIS A 5 -21.16 -16.43 0.39
CA HIS A 5 -21.34 -17.87 0.63
C HIS A 5 -20.16 -18.73 0.15
N GLN A 6 -19.25 -18.17 -0.67
CA GLN A 6 -18.05 -18.85 -1.17
C GLN A 6 -16.79 -18.45 -0.38
N ARG A 7 -16.92 -17.61 0.66
CA ARG A 7 -15.79 -17.18 1.52
C ARG A 7 -15.69 -17.99 2.81
N THR A 8 -16.04 -19.28 2.75
CA THR A 8 -15.98 -20.20 3.90
C THR A 8 -14.56 -20.26 4.44
N GLY A 9 -14.35 -19.74 5.66
CA GLY A 9 -13.02 -19.65 6.30
C GLY A 9 -12.33 -18.28 6.22
N SER A 10 -12.96 -17.26 5.62
CA SER A 10 -12.41 -15.90 5.63
C SER A 10 -12.78 -15.15 6.91
N PHE A 11 -11.77 -14.73 7.67
CA PHE A 11 -11.94 -13.88 8.86
C PHE A 11 -12.09 -12.39 8.53
N ALA A 12 -11.98 -12.02 7.25
CA ALA A 12 -12.04 -10.64 6.80
C ALA A 12 -13.29 -10.36 5.98
N ARG A 13 -14.03 -9.31 6.35
CA ARG A 13 -15.20 -8.82 5.62
C ARG A 13 -14.89 -7.47 5.01
N ARG A 14 -14.97 -7.36 3.67
CA ARG A 14 -14.91 -6.06 3.01
C ARG A 14 -16.14 -5.23 3.36
N VAL A 15 -15.90 -4.00 3.77
CA VAL A 15 -16.90 -2.94 3.95
C VAL A 15 -16.72 -1.87 2.88
N PHE A 16 -17.75 -1.06 2.65
CA PHE A 16 -17.72 0.05 1.68
C PHE A 16 -17.58 1.42 2.34
N ASP A 17 -17.81 1.49 3.64
CA ASP A 17 -17.57 2.67 4.45
C ASP A 17 -16.30 2.47 5.28
N ALA A 18 -15.35 3.40 5.15
CA ALA A 18 -14.10 3.38 5.90
C ALA A 18 -14.32 3.56 7.42
N ALA A 19 -15.42 4.17 7.84
CA ALA A 19 -15.77 4.31 9.25
C ALA A 19 -16.10 2.95 9.91
N GLN A 20 -16.52 1.96 9.12
CA GLN A 20 -16.84 0.61 9.58
C GLN A 20 -15.67 -0.37 9.46
N ALA A 21 -14.52 0.10 9.00
CA ALA A 21 -13.36 -0.75 8.76
C ALA A 21 -12.44 -0.78 10.00
N ASP A 22 -12.20 -1.98 10.53
CA ASP A 22 -11.19 -2.22 11.58
C ASP A 22 -9.76 -2.07 11.03
N VAL A 23 -9.59 -2.37 9.74
CA VAL A 23 -8.33 -2.28 9.01
C VAL A 23 -8.60 -1.72 7.61
N VAL A 24 -7.80 -0.75 7.19
CA VAL A 24 -7.82 -0.20 5.84
C VAL A 24 -6.72 -0.88 5.03
N PHE A 25 -7.14 -1.75 4.11
CA PHE A 25 -6.22 -2.31 3.14
C PHE A 25 -5.90 -1.25 2.08
N VAL A 26 -4.62 -0.97 1.87
CA VAL A 26 -4.15 -0.07 0.81
C VAL A 26 -3.56 -0.94 -0.32
N PRO A 27 -4.39 -1.41 -1.27
CA PRO A 27 -3.96 -2.33 -2.32
C PRO A 27 -2.91 -1.68 -3.23
N PHE A 28 -1.72 -2.28 -3.21
CA PHE A 28 -0.59 -2.21 -4.15
C PHE A 28 -0.04 -0.83 -4.58
N PHE A 29 1.24 -0.66 -4.27
CA PHE A 29 2.22 0.21 -4.93
C PHE A 29 3.36 -0.58 -5.60
N ALA A 30 3.21 -1.91 -5.72
CA ALA A 30 4.38 -2.78 -5.82
C ALA A 30 4.97 -2.99 -7.21
N THR A 31 4.50 -2.32 -8.27
CA THR A 31 5.28 -2.26 -9.51
C THR A 31 6.55 -1.40 -9.37
N LEU A 32 6.60 -0.44 -8.44
CA LEU A 32 7.81 0.38 -8.24
C LEU A 32 8.78 -0.20 -7.19
N SER A 33 8.37 -1.21 -6.42
CA SER A 33 9.27 -1.95 -5.52
C SER A 33 10.15 -2.95 -6.28
N ALA A 34 9.70 -3.43 -7.45
CA ALA A 34 10.44 -4.40 -8.25
C ALA A 34 11.68 -3.77 -8.92
N GLU A 35 11.59 -2.56 -9.48
CA GLU A 35 12.76 -1.86 -10.02
C GLU A 35 13.68 -1.27 -8.93
N MET A 36 13.14 -0.96 -7.75
CA MET A 36 13.92 -0.46 -6.62
C MET A 36 14.86 -1.49 -5.99
N GLN A 37 14.53 -2.79 -6.03
CA GLN A 37 15.31 -3.82 -5.32
C GLN A 37 15.99 -4.86 -6.21
N LEU A 38 15.61 -5.01 -7.48
CA LEU A 38 16.26 -5.99 -8.36
C LEU A 38 17.43 -5.35 -9.12
N ALA A 39 18.62 -5.58 -8.55
CA ALA A 39 19.91 -5.70 -9.21
C ALA A 39 20.81 -4.46 -9.40
N ASN A 40 20.41 -3.32 -9.98
CA ASN A 40 21.43 -2.38 -10.53
C ASN A 40 21.44 -0.90 -10.07
N ALA A 41 20.43 -0.42 -9.33
CA ALA A 41 20.29 1.02 -9.07
C ALA A 41 20.37 1.42 -7.57
N LYS A 42 21.43 1.01 -6.86
CA LYS A 42 21.67 1.38 -5.44
C LYS A 42 21.77 2.91 -5.17
N GLY A 43 21.78 3.75 -6.21
CA GLY A 43 21.90 5.21 -6.10
C GLY A 43 20.71 6.04 -6.60
N ALA A 44 19.86 5.52 -7.50
CA ALA A 44 18.81 6.32 -8.14
C ALA A 44 17.65 6.66 -7.20
N PHE A 45 17.26 5.74 -6.31
CA PHE A 45 16.23 6.01 -5.31
C PHE A 45 16.70 6.84 -4.11
N LYS A 46 18.02 7.03 -3.94
CA LYS A 46 18.57 8.00 -2.97
C LYS A 46 18.44 9.44 -3.47
N LYS A 47 18.36 9.66 -4.78
CA LYS A 47 18.10 10.98 -5.36
C LYS A 47 16.60 11.25 -5.31
N LYS A 48 16.17 11.97 -4.28
CA LYS A 48 14.80 12.51 -4.13
C LYS A 48 14.45 13.58 -5.18
N VAL A 49 15.44 14.03 -5.96
CA VAL A 49 15.33 15.14 -6.91
C VAL A 49 15.46 14.57 -8.32
N GLY A 50 14.46 14.84 -9.17
CA GLY A 50 14.42 14.35 -10.56
C GLY A 50 14.05 12.86 -10.68
N ASN A 51 13.43 12.29 -9.65
CA ASN A 51 12.93 10.91 -9.65
C ASN A 51 11.40 10.95 -9.62
N GLU A 52 10.79 10.88 -10.80
CA GLU A 52 9.33 10.95 -10.97
C GLU A 52 8.60 9.83 -10.21
N ASP A 53 9.20 8.65 -10.09
CA ASP A 53 8.60 7.53 -9.37
C ASP A 53 8.57 7.78 -7.86
N TYR A 54 9.66 8.33 -7.32
CA TYR A 54 9.67 8.79 -5.93
C TYR A 54 8.62 9.89 -5.70
N GLU A 55 8.48 10.83 -6.64
CA GLU A 55 7.48 11.90 -6.54
C GLU A 55 6.05 11.35 -6.57
N ARG A 56 5.73 10.44 -7.49
CA ARG A 56 4.42 9.78 -7.56
C ARG A 56 4.12 8.99 -6.30
N GLN A 57 5.09 8.23 -5.78
CA GLN A 57 4.93 7.50 -4.51
C GLN A 57 4.65 8.45 -3.35
N ARG A 58 5.41 9.55 -3.25
CA ARG A 58 5.20 10.55 -2.22
C ARG A 58 3.81 11.17 -2.31
N GLN A 59 3.38 11.56 -3.50
CA GLN A 59 2.05 12.15 -3.72
C GLN A 59 0.94 11.22 -3.23
N VAL A 60 1.04 9.91 -3.46
CA VAL A 60 -0.01 8.99 -3.00
C VAL A 60 0.05 8.75 -1.50
N VAL A 61 1.25 8.65 -0.91
CA VAL A 61 1.38 8.62 0.54
C VAL A 61 0.77 9.87 1.17
N ASP A 62 1.00 11.04 0.59
CA ASP A 62 0.43 12.30 1.06
C ASP A 62 -1.10 12.33 0.88
N LEU A 63 -1.63 11.82 -0.24
CA LEU A 63 -3.08 11.67 -0.45
C LEU A 63 -3.72 10.79 0.62
N VAL A 64 -3.13 9.62 0.91
CA VAL A 64 -3.64 8.68 1.93
C VAL A 64 -3.62 9.34 3.32
N LYS A 65 -2.51 10.00 3.67
CA LYS A 65 -2.33 10.68 4.96
C LYS A 65 -3.33 11.80 5.22
N ASN A 66 -3.83 12.43 4.15
CA ASN A 66 -4.79 13.52 4.24
C ASN A 66 -6.25 13.05 4.39
N THR A 67 -6.53 11.74 4.28
CA THR A 67 -7.88 11.20 4.47
C THR A 67 -8.31 11.16 5.94
N GLU A 68 -9.62 11.27 6.19
CA GLU A 68 -10.17 11.12 7.55
C GLU A 68 -9.94 9.72 8.14
N ALA A 69 -9.96 8.69 7.28
CA ALA A 69 -9.64 7.33 7.66
C ALA A 69 -8.22 7.22 8.25
N TRP A 70 -7.23 7.88 7.65
CA TRP A 70 -5.87 7.94 8.19
C TRP A 70 -5.78 8.70 9.50
N LYS A 71 -6.38 9.90 9.56
CA LYS A 71 -6.31 10.78 10.74
C LYS A 71 -6.87 10.12 11.99
N ARG A 72 -7.90 9.26 11.86
CA ARG A 72 -8.51 8.52 12.96
C ARG A 72 -7.52 7.69 13.77
N SER A 73 -6.56 7.02 13.13
CA SER A 73 -5.64 6.09 13.77
C SER A 73 -4.17 6.56 13.72
N GLY A 74 -3.89 7.63 12.98
CA GLY A 74 -2.53 8.01 12.59
C GLY A 74 -1.87 6.97 11.68
N GLY A 75 -2.65 6.18 10.94
CA GLY A 75 -2.18 5.14 10.03
C GLY A 75 -1.92 3.77 10.66
N ARG A 76 -2.17 3.56 11.96
CA ARG A 76 -1.90 2.27 12.64
C ARG A 76 -2.75 1.10 12.12
N ASP A 77 -3.92 1.40 11.56
CA ASP A 77 -4.85 0.44 10.97
C ASP A 77 -4.70 0.34 9.44
N HIS A 78 -3.71 0.99 8.83
CA HIS A 78 -3.47 0.96 7.39
C HIS A 78 -2.43 -0.11 7.04
N VAL A 79 -2.85 -1.15 6.31
CA VAL A 79 -1.97 -2.24 5.89
C VAL A 79 -1.50 -1.99 4.46
N PHE A 80 -0.20 -1.72 4.32
CA PHE A 80 0.50 -1.63 3.05
C PHE A 80 1.18 -2.96 2.74
N VAL A 81 1.00 -3.46 1.52
CA VAL A 81 1.70 -4.68 1.07
C VAL A 81 3.03 -4.29 0.46
N LEU A 82 4.12 -4.77 1.05
CA LEU A 82 5.45 -4.74 0.46
C LEU A 82 5.71 -6.08 -0.23
N THR A 83 5.82 -6.11 -1.55
CA THR A 83 6.27 -7.31 -2.26
C THR A 83 7.76 -7.19 -2.54
N GLY A 84 8.56 -8.00 -1.85
CA GLY A 84 9.94 -8.30 -2.24
C GLY A 84 9.99 -9.66 -2.93
N TYR A 85 10.95 -9.86 -3.84
CA TYR A 85 11.30 -11.20 -4.28
C TYR A 85 11.95 -11.94 -3.11
N VAL A 86 11.36 -13.06 -2.71
CA VAL A 86 12.06 -14.04 -1.87
C VAL A 86 13.00 -14.78 -2.81
N LYS A 87 14.33 -14.69 -2.59
CA LYS A 87 15.26 -15.61 -3.24
C LYS A 87 14.98 -17.00 -2.68
N THR A 88 14.29 -17.83 -3.46
CA THR A 88 14.30 -19.30 -3.32
C THR A 88 15.53 -19.86 -4.02
#